data_AF-A0A7J8GSE1-F1
#
_entry.id   AF-A0A7J8GSE1-F1
#
_cell.length_a   1.000
_cell.length_b   1.000
_cell.length_c   1.000
_cell.angle_alpha   90.00
_cell.angle_beta   90.00
_cell.angle_gamma   90.00
#
_symmetry.space_group_name_H-M   'P 1'
#
loop_
_entity.id
_entity.type
_entity.pdbx_description
1 polymer ?
#
loop_
_entity_poly.entity_id
_entity_poly.type
_entity_poly.pdbx_seq_one_letter_code
_entity_poly.pdbx_strand_id
1 'polypeptide(L)'
;MEWSLLPPATEEMMVQTSVVKGRFMGDPSHEYEHTELQKVNEGDKVFEEEVVVRIKEETRLVSIIDQIDRAVAILPRGALFKTPFGPTHVNRTFEGLTLSEAKKLSSYFHFREPVELKNKTLLEKADLDPSLDFMDSLEHDIPKGSWSIQMERGNALVVLRSLLWPGLTFYHAPYTKNCGYIYVGTGEKNIDLPFML
;
A
#
# COMPACT_ATOMS: atom_id res chain seq x y z
N MET A 1 -1.31 -1.93 29.02
CA MET A 1 -1.48 -1.78 27.55
C MET A 1 -2.07 -3.09 27.08
N GLU A 2 -3.34 -3.08 26.69
CA GLU A 2 -4.04 -4.26 26.21
C GLU A 2 -4.04 -4.23 24.67
N TRP A 3 -3.68 -5.35 24.06
CA TRP A 3 -3.65 -5.50 22.60
C TRP A 3 -4.80 -6.39 22.18
N SER A 4 -5.63 -5.90 21.27
CA SER A 4 -6.69 -6.68 20.61
C SER A 4 -6.20 -7.17 19.25
N LEU A 5 -6.61 -8.38 18.88
CA LEU A 5 -6.16 -9.02 17.65
C LEU A 5 -7.17 -8.73 16.53
N LEU A 6 -6.67 -8.21 15.42
CA LEU A 6 -7.47 -7.97 14.22
C LEU A 6 -7.37 -9.18 13.28
N PRO A 7 -8.47 -9.67 12.68
CA PRO A 7 -8.41 -10.73 11.69
C PRO A 7 -7.68 -10.26 10.42
N PRO A 8 -7.13 -11.18 9.61
CA PRO A 8 -6.58 -10.83 8.31
C PRO A 8 -7.69 -10.30 7.39
N ALA A 9 -7.35 -9.31 6.55
CA ALA A 9 -8.27 -8.78 5.56
C ALA A 9 -8.58 -9.84 4.49
N THR A 10 -9.85 -9.93 4.10
CA THR A 10 -10.29 -10.74 2.95
C THR A 10 -10.75 -9.85 1.80
N GLU A 11 -10.84 -10.39 0.59
CA GLU A 11 -11.33 -9.65 -0.57
C GLU A 11 -12.79 -9.22 -0.39
N GLU A 12 -13.61 -10.07 0.24
CA GLU A 12 -15.00 -9.75 0.56
C GLU A 12 -15.11 -8.56 1.52
N MET A 13 -14.25 -8.51 2.54
CA MET A 13 -14.21 -7.37 3.47
C MET A 13 -13.84 -6.07 2.74
N MET A 14 -12.89 -6.10 1.81
CA MET A 14 -12.53 -4.92 1.02
C MET A 14 -13.68 -4.44 0.15
N VAL A 15 -14.39 -5.35 -0.52
CA VAL A 15 -15.55 -5.00 -1.34
C VAL A 15 -16.67 -4.41 -0.48
N GLN A 16 -17.02 -5.10 0.61
CA GLN A 16 -18.08 -4.68 1.52
C GLN A 16 -17.79 -3.31 2.13
N THR A 17 -16.55 -3.04 2.55
CA THR A 17 -16.20 -1.80 3.24
C THR A 17 -15.98 -0.60 2.30
N SER A 18 -15.85 -0.83 1.00
CA SER A 18 -15.61 0.22 -0.02
C SER A 18 -16.74 1.26 -0.12
N VAL A 19 -17.95 0.90 0.31
CA VAL A 19 -19.13 1.77 0.30
C VAL A 19 -19.14 2.78 1.45
N VAL A 20 -18.36 2.52 2.52
CA VAL A 20 -18.31 3.36 3.70
C VAL A 20 -17.23 4.43 3.53
N LYS A 21 -17.64 5.71 3.62
CA LYS A 21 -16.76 6.87 3.46
C LYS A 21 -16.69 7.70 4.75
N GLY A 22 -15.64 8.52 4.86
CA GLY A 22 -15.43 9.45 5.96
C GLY A 22 -14.52 8.91 7.05
N ARG A 23 -14.53 9.55 8.22
CA ARG A 23 -13.62 9.22 9.33
C ARG A 23 -14.12 8.03 10.14
N PHE A 24 -13.22 7.41 10.90
CA PHE A 24 -13.57 6.43 11.91
C PHE A 24 -14.23 7.11 13.12
N MET A 25 -15.12 6.39 13.80
CA MET A 25 -15.81 6.87 15.01
C MET A 25 -14.96 6.65 16.27
N GLY A 26 -14.00 5.73 16.23
CA GLY A 26 -13.16 5.35 17.36
C GLY A 26 -13.78 4.29 18.27
N ASP A 27 -14.81 3.59 17.79
CA ASP A 27 -15.49 2.50 18.49
C ASP A 27 -15.52 1.26 17.61
N PRO A 28 -14.75 0.20 17.93
CA PRO A 28 -14.72 -1.04 17.15
C PRO A 28 -16.09 -1.71 16.96
N SER A 29 -17.03 -1.49 17.88
CA SER A 29 -18.38 -2.06 17.87
C SER A 29 -19.38 -1.25 17.04
N HIS A 30 -19.00 -0.06 16.57
CA HIS A 30 -19.87 0.79 15.76
C HIS A 30 -20.24 0.09 14.44
N GLU A 31 -21.51 0.20 14.04
CA GLU A 31 -22.05 -0.36 12.81
C GLU A 31 -22.48 0.77 11.86
N TYR A 32 -21.89 0.79 10.67
CA TYR A 32 -22.30 1.64 9.56
C TYR A 32 -23.45 0.97 8.81
N GLU A 33 -24.51 1.71 8.49
CA GLU A 33 -25.62 1.23 7.67
C GLU A 33 -25.45 1.70 6.21
N HIS A 34 -25.59 0.76 5.27
CA HIS A 34 -25.56 1.03 3.84
C HIS A 34 -26.72 0.31 3.16
N THR A 35 -27.47 1.01 2.30
CA THR A 35 -28.57 0.42 1.52
C THR A 35 -28.05 -0.03 0.16
N GLU A 36 -28.16 -1.31 -0.13
CA GLU A 36 -27.81 -1.92 -1.41
C GLU A 36 -29.07 -2.37 -2.16
N LEU A 37 -29.04 -2.32 -3.49
CA LEU A 37 -30.10 -2.87 -4.34
C LEU A 37 -29.74 -4.31 -4.71
N GLN A 38 -30.47 -5.29 -4.19
CA GLN A 38 -30.32 -6.69 -4.57
C GLN A 38 -31.36 -7.09 -5.61
N LYS A 39 -30.93 -7.85 -6.62
CA LYS A 39 -31.83 -8.42 -7.62
C LYS A 39 -32.41 -9.73 -7.11
N VAL A 40 -33.71 -9.76 -6.89
CA VAL A 40 -34.46 -10.95 -6.49
C VAL A 40 -35.19 -11.51 -7.70
N ASN A 41 -34.95 -12.79 -8.00
CA ASN A 41 -35.63 -13.49 -9.08
C ASN A 41 -36.87 -14.20 -8.53
N GLU A 42 -38.05 -13.77 -8.96
CA GLU A 42 -39.33 -14.41 -8.64
C GLU A 42 -39.95 -14.96 -9.93
N GLY A 43 -39.56 -16.20 -10.28
CA GLY A 43 -39.92 -16.82 -11.57
C GLY A 43 -39.19 -16.16 -12.74
N ASP A 44 -39.92 -15.74 -13.78
CA ASP A 44 -39.38 -15.06 -14.97
C ASP A 44 -39.19 -13.54 -14.78
N LYS A 45 -39.46 -13.00 -13.58
CA LYS A 45 -39.35 -11.57 -13.27
C LYS A 45 -38.18 -11.30 -12.32
N VAL A 46 -37.38 -10.30 -12.67
CA VAL A 46 -36.28 -9.78 -11.85
C VAL A 46 -36.75 -8.48 -11.20
N PHE A 47 -36.75 -8.43 -9.87
CA PHE A 47 -37.08 -7.23 -9.09
C PHE A 47 -35.85 -6.73 -8.36
N GLU A 48 -35.78 -5.43 -8.08
CA GLU A 48 -34.74 -4.83 -7.24
C GLU A 48 -35.32 -4.53 -5.86
N GLU A 49 -34.72 -5.11 -4.82
CA GLU A 49 -35.10 -4.92 -3.41
C GLU A 49 -34.00 -4.13 -2.69
N GLU A 50 -34.39 -3.15 -1.89
CA GLU A 50 -33.48 -2.39 -1.03
C GLU A 50 -33.17 -3.19 0.23
N VAL A 51 -31.91 -3.61 0.39
CA VAL A 51 -31.42 -4.36 1.55
C VAL A 51 -30.48 -3.46 2.35
N VAL A 52 -30.73 -3.33 3.65
CA VAL A 52 -29.82 -2.61 4.56
C VAL A 52 -28.74 -3.56 5.05
N VAL A 53 -27.50 -3.28 4.67
CA VAL A 53 -26.30 -3.98 5.09
C VAL A 53 -25.64 -3.22 6.24
N ARG A 54 -25.17 -3.96 7.25
CA ARG A 54 -24.44 -3.41 8.39
C ARG A 54 -22.98 -3.80 8.34
N ILE A 55 -22.09 -2.82 8.53
CA ILE A 55 -20.65 -2.99 8.43
C ILE A 55 -20.03 -2.53 9.74
N LYS A 56 -19.33 -3.42 10.44
CA LYS A 56 -18.64 -3.04 11.68
C LYS A 56 -17.39 -2.21 11.41
N GLU A 57 -17.13 -1.25 12.31
CA GLU A 57 -15.93 -0.41 12.26
C GLU A 57 -14.64 -1.22 12.33
N GLU A 58 -14.58 -2.29 13.13
CA GLU A 58 -13.42 -3.18 13.18
C GLU A 58 -13.11 -3.82 11.81
N THR A 59 -14.13 -4.21 11.03
CA THR A 59 -13.97 -4.82 9.71
C THR A 59 -13.48 -3.80 8.68
N ARG A 60 -14.01 -2.58 8.77
CA ARG A 60 -13.55 -1.45 7.98
C ARG A 60 -12.10 -1.11 8.30
N LEU A 61 -11.73 -1.08 9.58
CA LEU A 61 -10.36 -0.79 10.01
C LEU A 61 -9.37 -1.80 9.44
N VAL A 62 -9.67 -3.10 9.53
CA VAL A 62 -8.86 -4.18 8.94
C VAL A 62 -8.62 -3.95 7.45
N SER A 63 -9.70 -3.65 6.72
CA SER A 63 -9.65 -3.46 5.26
C SER A 63 -8.84 -2.23 4.87
N ILE A 64 -8.93 -1.14 5.64
CA ILE A 64 -8.17 0.09 5.38
C ILE A 64 -6.69 -0.10 5.73
N ILE A 65 -6.36 -0.80 6.82
CA ILE A 65 -4.97 -1.12 7.17
C ILE A 65 -4.30 -1.93 6.05
N ASP A 66 -4.96 -2.98 5.56
CA ASP A 66 -4.42 -3.81 4.45
C ASP A 66 -4.22 -2.98 3.17
N GLN A 67 -5.18 -2.13 2.81
CA GLN A 67 -5.05 -1.25 1.63
C GLN A 67 -3.89 -0.25 1.76
N ILE A 68 -3.71 0.35 2.94
CA ILE A 68 -2.60 1.25 3.22
C ILE A 68 -1.30 0.48 3.11
N ASP A 69 -1.16 -0.62 3.84
CA ASP A 69 0.09 -1.38 3.92
C ASP A 69 0.53 -1.87 2.54
N ARG A 70 -0.39 -2.42 1.73
CA ARG A 70 -0.11 -2.78 0.33
C ARG A 70 0.34 -1.62 -0.54
N ALA A 71 -0.12 -0.40 -0.27
CA ALA A 71 0.20 0.77 -1.08
C ALA A 71 1.45 1.53 -0.60
N VAL A 72 1.87 1.34 0.65
CA VAL A 72 2.87 2.21 1.28
C VAL A 72 4.02 1.51 1.98
N ALA A 73 3.88 0.21 2.29
CA ALA A 73 4.98 -0.56 2.83
C ALA A 73 6.05 -0.66 1.73
N ILE A 74 7.18 0.00 1.96
CA ILE A 74 8.26 0.09 0.98
C ILE A 74 9.61 -0.25 1.59
N LEU A 75 10.53 -0.69 0.74
CA LEU A 75 11.90 -1.03 1.11
C LEU A 75 12.90 -0.45 0.10
N PRO A 76 14.13 -0.11 0.54
CA PRO A 76 15.21 0.22 -0.37
C PRO A 76 15.62 -0.96 -1.27
N ARG A 77 15.99 -0.68 -2.52
CA ARG A 77 16.53 -1.67 -3.47
C ARG A 77 17.69 -2.42 -2.83
N GLY A 78 17.66 -3.74 -2.92
CA GLY A 78 18.71 -4.61 -2.40
C GLY A 78 18.67 -4.87 -0.90
N ALA A 79 17.73 -4.29 -0.13
CA ALA A 79 17.51 -4.66 1.27
C ALA A 79 17.05 -6.12 1.42
N LEU A 80 16.30 -6.61 0.43
CA LEU A 80 15.92 -8.01 0.25
C LEU A 80 16.48 -8.53 -1.07
N PHE A 81 16.62 -9.85 -1.17
CA PHE A 81 16.93 -10.52 -2.43
C PHE A 81 16.12 -11.82 -2.55
N LYS A 82 15.83 -12.22 -3.78
CA LYS A 82 15.09 -13.44 -4.10
C LYS A 82 16.03 -14.48 -4.68
N THR A 83 15.99 -15.68 -4.09
CA THR A 83 16.78 -16.81 -4.61
C THR A 83 16.10 -17.41 -5.84
N PRO A 84 16.86 -18.08 -6.74
CA PRO A 84 16.28 -18.84 -7.84
C PRO A 84 15.29 -19.92 -7.39
N PHE A 85 15.41 -20.38 -6.14
CA PHE A 85 14.52 -21.38 -5.55
C PHE A 85 13.18 -20.81 -5.07
N GLY A 86 12.99 -19.49 -5.09
CA GLY A 86 11.73 -18.82 -4.73
C GLY A 86 11.74 -18.02 -3.42
N PRO A 87 12.35 -18.51 -2.31
CA PRO A 87 12.38 -17.77 -1.05
C PRO A 87 13.06 -16.40 -1.17
N THR A 88 12.48 -15.43 -0.46
CA THR A 88 13.02 -14.08 -0.28
C THR A 88 13.77 -14.00 1.05
N HIS A 89 14.94 -13.37 1.06
CA HIS A 89 15.78 -13.24 2.25
C HIS A 89 16.25 -11.80 2.46
N VAL A 90 16.54 -11.47 3.72
CA VAL A 90 17.21 -10.23 4.08
C VAL A 90 18.63 -10.26 3.53
N ASN A 91 19.00 -9.23 2.76
CA ASN A 91 20.33 -9.11 2.23
C ASN A 91 21.30 -8.60 3.31
N ARG A 92 22.12 -9.51 3.84
CA ARG A 92 23.10 -9.16 4.89
C ARG A 92 24.27 -8.31 4.39
N THR A 93 24.53 -8.28 3.09
CA THR A 93 25.59 -7.45 2.50
C THR A 93 25.09 -6.07 2.05
N PHE A 94 23.78 -5.81 2.11
CA PHE A 94 23.25 -4.47 1.86
C PHE A 94 23.77 -3.49 2.90
N GLU A 95 24.43 -2.42 2.45
CA GLU A 95 24.99 -1.37 3.31
C GLU A 95 24.17 -0.09 3.31
N GLY A 96 23.04 -0.04 2.59
CA GLY A 96 22.25 1.17 2.38
C GLY A 96 22.37 1.69 0.96
N LEU A 97 21.44 2.56 0.57
CA LEU A 97 21.52 3.26 -0.72
C LEU A 97 22.61 4.34 -0.65
N THR A 98 23.29 4.57 -1.77
CA THR A 98 24.15 5.75 -1.93
C THR A 98 23.31 7.02 -2.04
N LEU A 99 23.94 8.20 -1.90
CA LEU A 99 23.22 9.48 -2.04
C LEU A 99 22.59 9.70 -3.41
N SER A 100 23.19 9.16 -4.48
CA SER A 100 22.69 9.30 -5.85
C SER A 100 21.49 8.37 -6.11
N GLU A 101 21.48 7.19 -5.51
CA GLU A 101 20.37 6.23 -5.57
C GLU A 101 19.21 6.67 -4.69
N ALA A 102 19.50 7.09 -3.46
CA ALA A 102 18.49 7.44 -2.47
C ALA A 102 17.65 8.68 -2.85
N LYS A 103 17.95 9.37 -3.95
CA LYS A 103 17.13 10.45 -4.53
C LYS A 103 16.16 9.96 -5.61
N LYS A 104 16.19 8.68 -5.96
CA LYS A 104 15.43 8.11 -7.07
C LYS A 104 14.31 7.22 -6.56
N LEU A 105 13.10 7.41 -7.07
CA LEU A 105 11.98 6.52 -6.78
C LEU A 105 12.24 5.08 -7.25
N SER A 106 13.04 4.90 -8.30
CA SER A 106 13.46 3.57 -8.78
C SER A 106 14.34 2.80 -7.80
N SER A 107 14.83 3.43 -6.73
CA SER A 107 15.57 2.77 -5.64
C SER A 107 14.68 2.31 -4.48
N TYR A 108 13.36 2.43 -4.60
CA TYR A 108 12.39 2.00 -3.59
C TYR A 108 11.33 1.09 -4.21
N PHE A 109 10.93 0.06 -3.45
CA PHE A 109 10.06 -1.00 -3.93
C PHE A 109 8.96 -1.30 -2.92
N HIS A 110 7.76 -1.61 -3.40
CA HIS A 110 6.64 -2.04 -2.57
C HIS A 110 6.92 -3.42 -1.96
N PHE A 111 6.75 -3.53 -0.64
CA PHE A 111 6.93 -4.77 0.12
C PHE A 111 5.65 -5.60 0.10
N ARG A 112 5.31 -6.13 -1.08
CA ARG A 112 4.20 -7.05 -1.31
C ARG A 112 4.49 -7.92 -2.52
N GLU A 113 3.59 -8.86 -2.81
CA GLU A 113 3.65 -9.57 -4.08
C GLU A 113 3.54 -8.59 -5.26
N PRO A 114 4.43 -8.70 -6.28
CA PRO A 114 4.39 -7.79 -7.41
C PRO A 114 3.13 -8.00 -8.26
N VAL A 115 2.51 -6.89 -8.62
CA VAL A 115 1.35 -6.81 -9.50
C VAL A 115 1.78 -6.31 -10.87
N GLU A 116 2.53 -5.22 -10.93
CA GLU A 116 2.93 -4.58 -12.19
C GLU A 116 4.09 -5.30 -12.88
N LEU A 117 5.03 -5.85 -12.12
CA LEU A 117 6.15 -6.61 -12.69
C LEU A 117 5.68 -7.80 -13.54
N LYS A 118 4.54 -8.41 -13.19
CA LYS A 118 3.94 -9.53 -13.94
C LYS A 118 3.52 -9.08 -15.34
N ASN A 119 3.06 -7.83 -15.46
CA ASN A 119 2.55 -7.23 -16.70
C ASN A 119 3.66 -6.69 -17.62
N LYS A 120 4.90 -6.54 -17.13
CA LYS A 120 6.03 -6.08 -17.96
C LYS A 120 6.38 -7.06 -19.09
N THR A 121 6.75 -6.50 -20.24
CA THR A 121 7.23 -7.23 -21.43
C THR A 121 8.58 -7.92 -21.17
N LEU A 122 8.94 -8.88 -22.03
CA LEU A 122 10.26 -9.54 -21.95
C LEU A 122 11.42 -8.56 -22.15
N LEU A 123 11.24 -7.56 -23.01
CA LEU A 123 12.26 -6.55 -23.27
C LEU A 123 12.50 -5.69 -22.02
N GLU A 124 11.42 -5.22 -21.36
CA GLU A 124 11.53 -4.44 -20.12
C GLU A 124 12.12 -5.25 -18.96
N LYS A 125 11.90 -6.57 -18.94
CA LYS A 125 12.47 -7.48 -17.95
C LYS A 125 13.95 -7.77 -18.18
N ALA A 126 14.46 -7.58 -19.40
CA ALA A 126 15.85 -7.88 -19.73
C ALA A 126 16.84 -6.95 -19.01
N ASP A 127 16.41 -5.75 -18.64
CA ASP A 127 17.22 -4.75 -17.94
C ASP A 127 17.16 -4.89 -16.40
N LEU A 128 16.34 -5.81 -15.88
CA LEU A 128 16.14 -6.01 -14.44
C LEU A 128 17.09 -7.09 -13.88
N ASP A 129 17.55 -6.90 -12.65
CA ASP A 129 18.21 -7.97 -11.89
C ASP A 129 17.14 -8.87 -11.25
N PRO A 130 16.97 -10.14 -11.65
CA PRO A 130 15.89 -10.98 -11.13
C PRO A 130 15.99 -11.26 -9.62
N SER A 131 17.17 -11.09 -9.03
CA SER A 131 17.42 -11.29 -7.60
C SER A 131 17.04 -10.04 -6.79
N LEU A 132 17.22 -8.84 -7.35
CA LEU A 132 17.03 -7.57 -6.64
C LEU A 132 15.74 -6.83 -7.04
N ASP A 133 15.33 -6.94 -8.30
CA ASP A 133 14.23 -6.20 -8.93
C ASP A 133 12.99 -7.10 -9.10
N PHE A 134 12.68 -7.89 -8.07
CA PHE A 134 11.57 -8.86 -8.06
C PHE A 134 10.26 -8.30 -7.49
N MET A 135 10.25 -7.02 -7.09
CA MET A 135 9.09 -6.29 -6.53
C MET A 135 8.69 -5.12 -7.44
N ASP A 136 7.54 -4.49 -7.19
CA ASP A 136 7.10 -3.31 -7.93
C ASP A 136 7.86 -2.06 -7.47
N SER A 137 8.41 -1.30 -8.41
CA SER A 137 9.15 -0.06 -8.14
C SER A 137 8.23 1.16 -8.05
N LEU A 138 8.52 2.09 -7.13
CA LEU A 138 7.77 3.35 -6.98
C LEU A 138 7.85 4.26 -8.21
N GLU A 139 8.84 4.08 -9.09
CA GLU A 139 8.96 4.85 -10.33
C GLU A 139 7.74 4.66 -11.25
N HIS A 140 7.05 3.53 -11.14
CA HIS A 140 5.92 3.18 -12.00
C HIS A 140 4.56 3.36 -11.32
N ASP A 141 4.53 3.94 -10.12
CA ASP A 141 3.28 4.20 -9.41
C ASP A 141 2.37 5.17 -10.19
N ILE A 142 1.07 4.89 -10.12
CA ILE A 142 0.02 5.68 -10.77
C ILE A 142 -0.86 6.32 -9.68
N PRO A 143 -1.12 7.64 -9.76
CA PRO A 143 -0.60 8.59 -10.76
C PRO A 143 0.91 8.86 -10.60
N LYS A 144 1.58 9.20 -11.71
CA LYS A 144 2.97 9.68 -11.65
C LYS A 144 3.04 10.92 -10.76
N GLY A 145 4.00 10.95 -9.84
CA GLY A 145 4.06 12.01 -8.82
C GLY A 145 3.36 11.68 -7.51
N SER A 146 2.89 10.43 -7.31
CA SER A 146 2.28 9.97 -6.05
C SER A 146 3.19 10.00 -4.83
N TRP A 147 4.49 10.24 -5.02
CA TRP A 147 5.49 10.26 -3.98
C TRP A 147 6.28 11.56 -4.03
N SER A 148 6.49 12.16 -2.86
CA SER A 148 7.51 13.19 -2.68
C SER A 148 8.75 12.57 -2.03
N ILE A 149 9.92 13.00 -2.47
CA ILE A 149 11.21 12.58 -1.94
C ILE A 149 12.03 13.81 -1.55
N GLN A 150 12.51 13.83 -0.31
CA GLN A 150 13.23 14.96 0.27
C GLN A 150 14.49 14.48 0.98
N MET A 151 15.57 15.24 0.81
CA MET A 151 16.80 15.06 1.57
C MET A 151 16.83 16.07 2.70
N GLU A 152 16.96 15.56 3.91
CA GLU A 152 16.96 16.33 5.15
C GLU A 152 18.32 16.22 5.85
N ARG A 153 18.56 17.11 6.82
CA ARG A 153 19.75 17.07 7.69
C ARG A 153 21.08 16.98 6.93
N GLY A 154 21.25 17.78 5.87
CA GLY A 154 22.48 17.79 5.07
C GLY A 154 22.67 16.52 4.22
N ASN A 155 21.57 15.93 3.73
CA ASN A 155 21.52 14.65 3.00
C ASN A 155 21.79 13.40 3.87
N ALA A 156 21.82 13.54 5.20
CA ALA A 156 21.97 12.39 6.10
C ALA A 156 20.68 11.57 6.25
N LEU A 157 19.55 12.09 5.80
CA LEU A 157 18.24 11.46 5.92
C LEU A 157 17.43 11.67 4.64
N VAL A 158 16.88 10.59 4.08
CA VAL A 158 15.88 10.65 3.03
C VAL A 158 14.52 10.47 3.66
N VAL A 159 13.56 11.31 3.27
CA VAL A 159 12.16 11.21 3.67
C VAL A 159 11.31 11.06 2.42
N LEU A 160 10.54 9.98 2.35
CA LEU A 160 9.51 9.76 1.33
C LEU A 160 8.14 9.94 1.96
N ARG A 161 7.23 10.63 1.27
CA ARG A 161 5.82 10.74 1.67
C ARG A 161 4.92 10.36 0.52
N SER A 162 3.88 9.58 0.82
CA SER A 162 2.82 9.30 -0.13
C SER A 162 1.86 10.48 -0.20
N LEU A 163 1.59 10.95 -1.41
CA LEU A 163 0.55 11.94 -1.70
C LEU A 163 -0.81 11.29 -1.94
N LEU A 164 -0.81 9.99 -2.29
CA LEU A 164 -2.01 9.19 -2.50
C LEU A 164 -2.60 8.68 -1.17
N TRP A 165 -1.73 8.38 -0.20
CA TRP A 165 -2.10 8.06 1.18
C TRP A 165 -1.49 9.09 2.14
N PRO A 166 -2.12 10.26 2.30
CA PRO A 166 -1.66 11.28 3.23
C PRO A 166 -1.56 10.73 4.64
N GLY A 167 -0.44 11.00 5.30
CA GLY A 167 -0.11 10.48 6.62
C GLY A 167 1.04 9.48 6.63
N LEU A 168 1.37 8.89 5.47
CA LEU A 168 2.58 8.08 5.35
C LEU A 168 3.84 8.94 5.39
N THR A 169 4.79 8.56 6.25
CA THR A 169 6.18 9.00 6.18
C THR A 169 7.11 7.78 6.25
N PHE A 170 7.92 7.59 5.21
CA PHE A 170 9.03 6.64 5.20
C PHE A 170 10.36 7.39 5.35
N TYR A 171 11.31 6.79 6.05
CA TYR A 171 12.67 7.30 6.18
C TYR A 171 13.71 6.27 5.79
N HIS A 172 14.84 6.76 5.29
CA HIS A 172 16.06 5.98 5.08
C HIS A 172 17.30 6.83 5.38
N ALA A 173 18.27 6.29 6.11
CA ALA A 173 19.57 6.92 6.28
C ALA A 173 20.55 6.32 5.24
N PRO A 174 20.99 7.10 4.23
CA PRO A 174 21.93 6.62 3.21
C PRO A 174 23.21 6.01 3.82
N TYR A 175 23.80 5.04 3.12
CA TYR A 175 24.96 4.26 3.59
C TYR A 175 24.73 3.54 4.94
N THR A 176 23.47 3.31 5.31
CA THR A 176 23.12 2.43 6.43
C THR A 176 21.93 1.56 6.06
N LYS A 177 21.66 0.51 6.84
CA LYS A 177 20.45 -0.32 6.69
C LYS A 177 19.21 0.31 7.34
N ASN A 178 19.38 1.46 8.00
CA ASN A 178 18.33 2.05 8.81
C ASN A 178 17.27 2.65 7.88
N CYS A 179 16.09 2.06 7.92
CA CYS A 179 14.89 2.55 7.27
C CYS A 179 13.66 2.10 8.05
N GLY A 180 12.53 2.71 7.73
CA GLY A 180 11.25 2.37 8.32
C GLY A 180 10.18 3.36 7.86
N TYR A 181 8.93 3.05 8.16
CA TYR A 181 7.83 3.95 7.90
C TYR A 181 6.87 3.99 9.08
N ILE A 182 6.09 5.05 9.09
CA ILE A 182 4.92 5.19 9.95
C ILE A 182 3.79 5.80 9.13
N TYR A 183 2.58 5.32 9.37
CA TYR A 183 1.37 5.97 8.89
C TYR A 183 0.66 6.64 10.06
N VAL A 184 0.42 7.94 9.95
CA VAL A 184 -0.38 8.71 10.90
C VAL A 184 -1.36 9.56 10.10
N GLY A 185 -2.61 9.11 10.01
CA GLY A 185 -3.63 9.74 9.19
C GLY A 185 -5.03 9.22 9.45
N THR A 186 -6.00 9.68 8.66
CA THR A 186 -7.43 9.32 8.80
C THR A 186 -7.81 8.02 8.10
N GLY A 187 -6.89 7.41 7.36
CA GLY A 187 -7.17 6.23 6.54
C GLY A 187 -7.92 6.53 5.25
N GLU A 188 -7.91 7.79 4.80
CA GLU A 188 -8.58 8.21 3.57
C GLU A 188 -7.59 8.33 2.41
N LYS A 189 -7.89 7.62 1.32
CA LYS A 189 -7.12 7.71 0.06
C LYS A 189 -7.45 9.02 -0.65
N ASN A 190 -6.42 9.72 -1.13
CA ASN A 190 -6.58 10.94 -1.91
C ASN A 190 -6.94 10.62 -3.36
N ILE A 191 -8.22 10.37 -3.64
CA ILE A 191 -8.72 10.05 -4.99
C ILE A 191 -8.58 11.22 -5.96
N ASP A 192 -8.49 12.45 -5.45
CA ASP A 192 -8.41 13.67 -6.26
C ASP A 192 -6.97 14.00 -6.69
N LEU A 193 -5.98 13.22 -6.23
CA LEU A 193 -4.57 13.43 -6.54
C LEU A 193 -4.27 13.66 -8.03
N PRO A 194 -4.87 12.94 -9.00
CA PRO A 194 -4.63 13.20 -10.43
C PRO A 194 -5.02 14.61 -10.90
N PHE A 195 -5.91 15.30 -10.18
CA PHE A 195 -6.33 16.68 -10.48
C PHE A 195 -5.53 17.73 -9.69
N MET A 196 -4.70 17.29 -8.73
CA MET A 196 -3.88 18.16 -7.88
C MET A 196 -2.42 18.26 -8.34
N LEU A 197 -1.98 17.36 -9.22
CA LEU A 197 -0.60 17.26 -9.72
C LEU A 197 -0.35 18.12 -10.97
#